data_AF-A0A2N6D9N1-F1
#
_entry.id   AF-A0A2N6D9N1-F1
#
_cell.length_a   1.000
_cell.length_b   1.000
_cell.length_c   1.000
_cell.angle_alpha   90.00
_cell.angle_beta   90.00
_cell.angle_gamma   90.00
#
_symmetry.space_group_name_H-M   'P 1'
#
loop_
_entity.id
_entity.type
_entity.pdbx_description
1 polymer ?
#
loop_
_entity_poly.entity_id
_entity_poly.type
_entity_poly.pdbx_seq_one_letter_code
_entity_poly.pdbx_strand_id
1 'polypeptide(L)' 'MKDKRPEIKSLAQRAKQFTVQQLRSAKLVELRNVQRGKYFRIVADVYIDDKNLGEMLIKAGLGKPYDGGKKEWY' A
#
# COMPACT_ATOMS: atom_id res chain seq x y z
N MET A 1 10.85 -10.48 0.74
CA MET A 1 9.80 -10.90 1.70
C MET A 1 10.39 -11.94 2.61
N LYS A 2 10.42 -11.67 3.92
CA LYS A 2 11.16 -12.47 4.91
C LYS A 2 10.24 -13.25 5.89
N ASP A 3 8.91 -13.14 5.76
CA ASP A 3 7.99 -13.99 6.53
C ASP A 3 8.16 -15.44 6.08
N LYS A 4 8.16 -16.37 7.04
CA LYS A 4 8.37 -17.81 6.82
C LYS A 4 7.08 -18.50 6.33
N ARG A 5 5.92 -17.90 6.60
CA ARG A 5 4.60 -18.41 6.21
C ARG A 5 4.37 -18.23 4.70
N PRO A 6 4.16 -19.32 3.92
CA PRO A 6 3.97 -19.25 2.47
C PRO A 6 2.80 -18.35 2.04
N GLU A 7 1.69 -18.39 2.78
CA GLU A 7 0.48 -17.63 2.51
C GLU A 7 0.73 -16.11 2.62
N ILE A 8 1.42 -15.68 3.68
CA ILE A 8 1.78 -14.28 3.88
C ILE A 8 2.76 -13.81 2.81
N LYS A 9 3.72 -14.66 2.44
CA LYS A 9 4.66 -14.36 1.37
C LYS A 9 3.95 -14.17 0.03
N SER A 10 3.01 -15.05 -0.30
CA SER A 10 2.19 -14.97 -1.52
C SER A 10 1.35 -13.69 -1.54
N LEU A 11 0.66 -13.37 -0.45
CA LEU A 11 -0.12 -12.13 -0.33
C LEU A 11 0.76 -10.89 -0.50
N ALA A 12 1.94 -10.87 0.12
CA ALA A 12 2.88 -9.77 -0.03
C ALA A 12 3.37 -9.63 -1.48
N GLN A 13 3.65 -10.73 -2.18
CA GLN A 13 4.02 -10.73 -3.60
C GLN A 13 2.90 -10.14 -4.47
N ARG A 14 1.66 -10.58 -4.24
CA ARG A 14 0.48 -10.06 -4.94
C ARG A 14 0.27 -8.57 -4.69
N ALA A 15 0.37 -8.12 -3.43
CA ALA A 15 0.28 -6.70 -3.08
C ALA A 15 1.34 -5.87 -3.81
N LYS A 16 2.60 -6.34 -3.84
CA LYS A 16 3.67 -5.67 -4.58
C LYS A 16 3.36 -5.60 -6.08
N GLN A 17 2.99 -6.71 -6.69
CA GLN A 17 2.71 -6.78 -8.13
C GLN A 17 1.54 -5.88 -8.51
N PHE A 18 0.46 -5.91 -7.73
CA PHE A 18 -0.70 -5.04 -7.90
C PHE A 18 -0.29 -3.58 -7.89
N THR A 19 0.43 -3.13 -6.85
CA THR A 19 0.90 -1.75 -6.73
C THR A 19 1.77 -1.33 -7.92
N VAL A 20 2.72 -2.17 -8.33
CA VAL A 20 3.59 -1.89 -9.48
C VAL A 20 2.79 -1.76 -10.77
N GLN A 21 1.80 -2.64 -10.99
CA GLN A 21 0.96 -2.60 -12.17
C GLN A 21 0.14 -1.32 -12.23
N GLN A 22 -0.55 -0.96 -11.13
CA GLN A 22 -1.36 0.26 -11.09
C GLN A 22 -0.50 1.51 -11.35
N LEU A 23 0.67 1.61 -10.71
CA LEU A 23 1.57 2.76 -10.89
C LEU A 23 2.17 2.86 -12.29
N ARG A 24 2.46 1.73 -12.95
CA ARG A 24 3.02 1.72 -14.32
C ARG A 24 1.97 2.06 -15.39
N SER A 25 0.71 1.76 -15.11
CA SER A 25 -0.41 2.08 -16.01
C SER A 25 -0.98 3.48 -15.79
N ALA A 26 -0.57 4.16 -14.71
CA ALA A 26 -1.03 5.49 -14.36
C ALA A 26 -0.59 6.53 -15.39
N LYS A 27 -1.49 7.44 -15.78
CA LYS A 27 -1.09 8.65 -16.52
C LYS A 27 -0.60 9.73 -15.57
N LEU A 28 -1.25 9.85 -14.42
CA LEU A 28 -0.89 10.79 -13.37
C LEU A 28 -0.84 10.08 -12.01
N VAL A 29 0.23 10.33 -11.27
CA VAL A 29 0.38 9.91 -9.87
C VAL A 29 0.50 11.15 -9.01
N GLU A 30 -0.43 11.29 -8.06
CA GLU A 30 -0.45 12.41 -7.13
C GLU A 30 -0.21 11.95 -5.70
N LEU A 31 0.53 12.76 -4.95
CA LEU A 31 0.71 12.58 -3.52
C LEU A 31 -0.11 13.64 -2.80
N ARG A 32 -1.14 13.22 -2.07
CA ARG A 32 -2.01 14.09 -1.27
C ARG A 32 -1.71 13.88 0.22
N ASN A 33 -2.05 14.86 1.07
CA ASN A 33 -1.86 14.82 2.52
C ASN A 33 -0.42 14.43 2.93
N VAL A 34 0.56 15.04 2.27
CA VAL A 34 1.97 14.70 2.44
C VAL A 34 2.47 15.10 3.83
N GLN A 35 3.10 14.16 4.52
CA GLN A 35 3.60 14.32 5.88
C GLN A 35 5.00 13.71 6.02
N ARG A 36 5.77 14.21 6.99
CA ARG A 36 7.07 13.65 7.35
C ARG A 36 6.88 12.48 8.32
N GLY A 37 7.24 11.28 7.88
CA GLY A 37 7.29 10.08 8.70
C GLY A 37 8.62 9.91 9.45
N LYS A 38 8.67 8.87 10.29
CA LYS A 38 9.92 8.40 10.92
C LYS A 38 10.94 7.96 9.87
N TYR A 39 12.22 8.05 10.22
CA TYR A 39 13.34 7.64 9.36
C TYR A 39 13.36 8.35 8.00
N PHE A 40 13.08 9.67 8.00
CA PHE A 40 13.05 10.52 6.79
C PHE A 40 12.10 10.05 5.68
N ARG A 41 11.08 9.26 6.03
CA ARG A 41 10.08 8.80 5.06
C ARG A 41 9.08 9.91 4.76
N ILE A 42 8.58 9.92 3.53
CA ILE A 42 7.39 10.68 3.16
C ILE A 42 6.18 9.75 3.31
N VAL A 43 5.18 10.19 4.06
CA VAL A 43 3.88 9.53 4.19
C VAL A 43 2.88 10.35 3.41
N ALA A 44 2.10 9.73 2.54
CA ALA A 44 1.12 10.41 1.71
C ALA A 44 0.03 9.44 1.27
N ASP A 45 -1.13 10.00 0.92
CA ASP A 45 -2.14 9.30 0.16
C ASP A 45 -1.76 9.33 -1.32
N VAL A 46 -1.61 8.16 -1.91
CA VAL A 46 -1.21 8.02 -3.32
C VAL A 46 -2.46 7.88 -4.17
N TYR A 47 -2.65 8.80 -5.10
CA TYR A 47 -3.74 8.76 -6.08
C TYR A 47 -3.19 8.43 -7.47
N ILE A 48 -3.89 7.55 -8.17
CA ILE A 48 -3.61 7.12 -9.54
C ILE A 48 -4.84 7.47 -10.37
N ASP A 49 -4.71 8.45 -11.27
CA ASP A 49 -5.82 8.95 -12.09
C ASP A 49 -7.09 9.19 -11.24
N ASP A 50 -6.95 9.99 -10.17
CA ASP A 50 -7.96 10.32 -9.16
C ASP A 50 -8.47 9.16 -8.27
N LYS A 51 -7.86 7.98 -8.34
CA LYS A 51 -8.22 6.83 -7.49
C LYS A 51 -7.19 6.59 -6.39
N ASN A 52 -7.64 6.45 -5.15
CA ASN A 52 -6.76 6.18 -4.01
C ASN A 52 -6.19 4.74 -4.06
N LEU A 53 -4.88 4.61 -4.21
CA LEU A 53 -4.18 3.32 -4.30
C LEU A 53 -4.30 2.51 -2.99
N GLY A 54 -4.30 3.17 -1.83
CA GLY A 54 -4.45 2.53 -0.53
C GLY A 54 -5.81 1.83 -0.40
N GLU A 55 -6.88 2.51 -0.80
CA GLU A 55 -8.22 1.91 -0.84
C GLU A 55 -8.31 0.76 -1.84
N MET A 56 -7.66 0.88 -3.00
CA MET A 56 -7.62 -0.19 -4.00
C MET A 56 -6.98 -1.45 -3.43
N LEU A 57 -5.88 -1.31 -2.69
CA LEU A 57 -5.23 -2.43 -2.00
C LEU A 57 -6.15 -3.07 -0.96
N ILE A 58 -6.87 -2.27 -0.16
CA ILE A 58 -7.82 -2.78 0.85
C ILE A 58 -8.98 -3.53 0.17
N LYS A 59 -9.59 -2.95 -0.86
CA LYS A 59 -10.69 -3.57 -1.63
C LYS A 59 -10.26 -4.89 -2.29
N ALA A 60 -9.00 -5.00 -2.70
CA ALA A 60 -8.43 -6.22 -3.27
C ALA A 60 -8.02 -7.28 -2.23
N GLY A 61 -8.19 -7.02 -0.93
CA GLY A 61 -7.73 -7.91 0.14
C GLY A 61 -6.19 -7.96 0.28
N LEU A 62 -5.49 -6.97 -0.27
CA LEU A 62 -4.03 -6.85 -0.29
C LEU A 62 -3.50 -5.80 0.70
N GLY A 63 -4.40 -5.13 1.43
CA GLY A 63 -4.10 -4.18 2.49
C GLY A 63 -5.14 -4.26 3.61
N LYS A 64 -4.78 -3.73 4.78
CA LYS A 64 -5.70 -3.55 5.91
C LYS A 64 -5.79 -2.05 6.25
N PRO A 65 -6.97 -1.55 6.65
CA PRO A 65 -7.07 -0.20 7.20
C PRO A 65 -6.16 -0.08 8.42
N TYR A 66 -5.65 1.13 8.64
CA TYR A 66 -4.79 1.44 9.77
C TYR A 66 -5.23 2.75 10.41
N ASP A 67 -5.58 2.68 11.68
CA ASP A 67 -6.14 3.77 12.48
C ASP A 67 -5.09 4.45 13.39
N GLY A 68 -3.82 4.05 13.28
CA GLY A 68 -2.74 4.58 14.12
C GLY A 68 -2.47 3.76 15.39
N GLY A 69 -3.24 2.70 15.66
CA GLY A 69 -3.06 1.84 16.83
C GLY A 69 -1.94 0.81 16.73
N LYS A 70 -1.84 -0.06 17.75
CA LYS A 70 -0.94 -1.22 17.71
C LYS A 70 -1.49 -2.22 16.69
N LYS A 71 -0.70 -2.53 15.66
CA LYS A 71 -1.07 -3.56 14.68
C LYS A 71 -1.09 -4.92 15.35
N GLU A 72 -2.21 -5.60 15.28
CA GLU A 72 -2.28 -7.02 15.61
C GLU A 72 -1.83 -7.86 14.41
N TRP A 73 -0.87 -8.74 14.66
CA TRP A 73 -0.37 -9.70 13.70
C TRP A 73 -1.05 -11.03 13.98
N TYR A 74 -2.18 -11.29 13.33
CA TYR A 74 -2.81 -12.61 13.25
C TYR A 74 -2.72 -13.12 11.80
#